data_AF-A0A7K4H881-F1
#
_entry.id   AF-A0A7K4H881-F1
#
_cell.length_a   1.000
_cell.length_b   1.000
_cell.length_c   1.000
_cell.angle_alpha   90.00
_cell.angle_beta   90.00
_cell.angle_gamma   90.00
#
_symmetry.space_group_name_H-M   'P 1'
#
loop_
_entity.id
_entity.type
_entity.pdbx_description
1 polymer ?
#
loop_
_entity_poly.entity_id
_entity_poly.type
_entity_poly.pdbx_seq_one_letter_code
_entity_poly.pdbx_strand_id
1 'polypeptide(L)' 'MLGKEELEKIKKEIESEFPNDFALQQIHIARKIIAKEAEMKGLSYFDYIKLSIEDMKAVQ' A
#
# COMPACT_ATOMS: atom_id res chain seq x y z
N MET A 1 -5.37 -9.10 5.38
CA MET A 1 -5.93 -7.88 4.76
C MET A 1 -5.92 -6.77 5.79
N LEU A 2 -5.63 -5.54 5.36
CA LEU A 2 -5.71 -4.36 6.24
C LEU A 2 -7.14 -4.15 6.75
N GLY A 3 -7.29 -3.77 8.01
CA GLY A 3 -8.56 -3.41 8.59
C GLY A 3 -9.10 -2.09 8.02
N LYS A 4 -10.43 -1.91 8.07
CA LYS A 4 -11.08 -0.68 7.58
C LYS A 4 -10.60 0.58 8.30
N GLU A 5 -10.35 0.49 9.61
CA GLU A 5 -9.88 1.61 10.42
C GLU A 5 -8.48 2.08 10.01
N GLU A 6 -7.57 1.13 9.76
CA GLU A 6 -6.21 1.45 9.28
C GLU A 6 -6.23 2.06 7.89
N LEU A 7 -7.13 1.60 7.01
CA LEU A 7 -7.29 2.17 5.68
C LEU A 7 -7.74 3.64 5.75
N GLU A 8 -8.73 3.95 6.58
CA GLU A 8 -9.22 5.31 6.79
C GLU A 8 -8.15 6.22 7.43
N LYS A 9 -7.34 5.67 8.33
CA LYS A 9 -6.20 6.39 8.91
C LYS A 9 -5.17 6.75 7.85
N ILE A 10 -4.78 5.80 7.00
CA ILE A 10 -3.84 6.03 5.89
C ILE A 10 -4.38 7.11 4.96
N LYS A 11 -5.67 7.06 4.59
CA LYS A 11 -6.28 8.09 3.74
C LYS A 11 -6.19 9.48 4.36
N LYS A 12 -6.62 9.64 5.62
CA LYS A 12 -6.61 10.94 6.31
C LYS A 12 -5.21 11.52 6.45
N GLU A 13 -4.21 10.69 6.75
CA GLU A 13 -2.82 11.11 6.80
C GLU A 13 -2.37 11.64 5.45
N ILE A 14 -2.61 10.89 4.37
CA ILE A 14 -2.17 11.26 3.02
C ILE A 14 -2.93 12.47 2.46
N GLU A 15 -4.24 12.60 2.73
CA GLU A 15 -5.03 13.78 2.39
C GLU A 15 -4.49 15.06 3.06
N SER A 16 -3.98 14.93 4.29
CA SER A 16 -3.37 16.04 5.03
C SER A 16 -1.97 16.38 4.53
N GLU A 17 -1.19 15.37 4.10
CA GLU A 17 0.16 15.57 3.56
C GLU A 17 0.15 16.17 2.14
N PHE A 18 -0.82 15.77 1.31
CA PHE A 18 -0.91 16.19 -0.10
C PHE A 18 -2.27 16.80 -0.42
N PRO A 19 -2.63 17.94 0.19
CA PRO A 19 -3.93 18.56 -0.05
C PRO A 19 -4.07 18.97 -1.53
N ASN A 20 -5.20 18.63 -2.14
CA ASN A 20 -5.56 18.96 -3.53
C ASN A 20 -4.76 18.24 -4.64
N ASP A 21 -3.79 17.39 -4.31
CA ASP A 21 -3.13 16.53 -5.31
C ASP A 21 -3.66 15.10 -5.22
N PHE A 22 -4.85 14.89 -5.79
CA PHE A 22 -5.53 13.60 -5.74
C PHE A 22 -4.73 12.48 -6.40
N ALA A 23 -3.96 12.77 -7.44
CA ALA A 23 -3.16 11.75 -8.13
C ALA A 23 -2.01 11.26 -7.22
N LEU A 24 -1.30 12.20 -6.59
CA LEU A 24 -0.22 11.86 -5.66
C LEU A 24 -0.76 11.17 -4.41
N GLN A 25 -1.94 11.58 -3.90
CA GLN A 25 -2.61 10.89 -2.80
C GLN A 25 -2.84 9.41 -3.11
N GLN A 26 -3.39 9.08 -4.29
CA GLN A 26 -3.66 7.67 -4.65
C GLN A 26 -2.38 6.83 -4.69
N ILE A 27 -1.29 7.37 -5.25
CA ILE A 27 0.01 6.68 -5.29
C ILE A 27 0.52 6.42 -3.87
N HIS A 28 0.46 7.41 -2.99
CA HIS A 28 0.94 7.29 -1.62
C HIS A 28 0.07 6.37 -0.76
N ILE A 29 -1.27 6.39 -0.94
CA ILE A 29 -2.20 5.46 -0.29
C ILE A 29 -1.86 4.02 -0.70
N ALA A 30 -1.77 3.75 -2.00
CA ALA A 30 -1.43 2.41 -2.51
C ALA A 30 -0.08 1.94 -1.96
N ARG A 31 0.95 2.81 -1.99
CA ARG A 31 2.27 2.50 -1.44
C ARG A 31 2.22 2.17 0.05
N LYS A 32 1.54 2.99 0.88
CA LYS A 32 1.42 2.75 2.33
C LYS A 32 0.69 1.44 2.63
N ILE A 33 -0.36 1.11 1.87
CA ILE A 33 -1.08 -0.17 2.02
C ILE A 33 -0.14 -1.34 1.76
N ILE A 34 0.57 -1.34 0.63
CA ILE A 34 1.51 -2.42 0.26
C ILE A 34 2.62 -2.55 1.32
N ALA A 35 3.14 -1.43 1.81
CA ALA A 35 4.15 -1.44 2.88
C ALA A 35 3.62 -2.06 4.17
N LYS A 36 2.39 -1.72 4.57
CA LYS A 36 1.75 -2.32 5.75
C LYS A 36 1.48 -3.80 5.58
N GLU A 37 1.07 -4.24 4.39
CA GLU A 37 0.91 -5.67 4.11
C GLU A 37 2.23 -6.43 4.17
N ALA A 38 3.32 -5.84 3.66
CA ALA A 38 4.67 -6.40 3.79
C ALA A 38 5.06 -6.54 5.27
N GLU A 39 4.87 -5.48 6.07
CA GLU A 39 5.12 -5.50 7.53
C GLU A 39 4.30 -6.60 8.23
N MET A 40 3.00 -6.71 7.93
CA MET A 40 2.13 -7.75 8.51
C MET A 40 2.58 -9.17 8.17
N LYS A 41 3.22 -9.37 7.03
CA LYS A 41 3.78 -10.65 6.59
C LYS A 41 5.23 -10.87 7.06
N GLY A 42 5.81 -9.92 7.79
CA GLY A 42 7.20 -9.97 8.23
C GLY A 42 8.21 -9.89 7.08
N LEU A 43 7.81 -9.31 5.95
CA LEU A 43 8.62 -9.18 4.73
C LEU A 43 9.13 -7.76 4.58
N SER A 44 10.28 -7.61 3.92
CA SER A 44 10.68 -6.30 3.42
C SER A 44 9.75 -5.86 2.28
N TYR A 45 9.61 -4.55 2.10
CA TYR A 45 8.77 -3.98 1.04
C TYR A 45 9.14 -4.53 -0.35
N PHE A 46 10.43 -4.63 -0.65
CA PHE A 46 10.91 -5.12 -1.95
C PHE A 46 10.65 -6.61 -2.13
N ASP A 47 10.84 -7.42 -1.09
CA ASP A 47 10.56 -8.86 -1.14
C ASP A 47 9.07 -9.10 -1.38
N TYR A 48 8.21 -8.31 -0.73
CA TYR A 48 6.78 -8.40 -0.91
C TYR A 48 6.34 -8.07 -2.34
N ILE A 49 6.92 -7.02 -2.92
CA ILE A 49 6.67 -6.67 -4.33
C ILE A 49 7.13 -7.79 -5.26
N LYS A 50 8.32 -8.34 -5.03
CA LYS A 50 8.88 -9.41 -5.87
C LYS A 50 7.97 -10.64 -5.88
N LEU A 51 7.51 -11.09 -4.71
CA LEU A 51 6.56 -12.20 -4.58
C LEU A 51 5.24 -11.90 -5.29
N SER A 52 4.71 -10.67 -5.12
CA SER A 52 3.47 -10.26 -5.78
C SER A 52 3.58 -10.30 -7.31
N ILE A 53 4.75 -9.93 -7.86
CA ILE A 53 5.02 -10.02 -9.31
C ILE A 53 5.12 -11.48 -9.78
N GLU A 54 5.73 -12.35 -8.98
CA GLU A 54 5.83 -13.78 -9.29
C GLU A 54 4.44 -14.45 -9.30
N ASP A 55 3.59 -14.13 -8.33
CA ASP A 55 2.19 -14.59 -8.28
C ASP A 55 1.39 -14.10 -9.49
N MET A 56 1.57 -12.83 -9.91
CA MET A 56 0.88 -12.29 -11.10
C MET A 56 1.31 -12.99 -12.40
N LYS A 57 2.58 -13.39 -12.52
CA LYS A 57 3.09 -14.14 -13.68
C LYS A 57 2.58 -15.57 -13.73
N ALA A 58 2.24 -16.17 -12.59
CA ALA A 58 1.70 -17.52 -12.52
C ALA A 58 0.22 -17.61 -12.93
N VAL A 59 -0.47 -16.47 -13.02
CA VAL A 59 -1.90 -16.37 -13.36
C VAL A 59 -2.13 -15.90 -14.81
N GLN A 60 -1.08 -15.46 -15.51
CA GLN A 60 -1.10 -15.14 -16.95
C GLN A 60 -0.72 -16.34 -17.80
#